data_AF-A0AAQ4DLV5-F1
#
_entry.id   AF-A0AAQ4DLV5-F1
#
_cell.length_a   1.000
_cell.length_b   1.000
_cell.length_c   1.000
_cell.angle_alpha   90.00
_cell.angle_beta   90.00
_cell.angle_gamma   90.00
#
_symmetry.space_group_name_H-M   'P 1'
#
loop_
_entity.id
_entity.type
_entity.pdbx_description
1 polymer ?
#
loop_
_entity_poly.entity_id
_entity_poly.type
_entity_poly.pdbx_seq_one_letter_code
_entity_poly.pdbx_strand_id
1 'polypeptide(L)'
;MTVLPFLSSATRAGHKQHFLIGSCSLLNAKTSTLNTTALREAEDAIYDVARAAKHAPTSTQVWFPLYAFEDYMSSVSADLWHQLLVKHLNGSKIVLDANDTVLAHSSVLLMGLDKLFVAYASRSERLLEGVAWVFVERYLWTAGEAPNLRFATGVSTREEKAAACILQVDSRLGIRSAAAHVRERFNASSRAGLHAFVERIARMLQESLGGLSWIGQSAAHEAKRKLSGMKLDIFPSERLFDPNGVDNLYGAFSKLKKGVKAMSFIDYFILHSGTLRRYLGSDHYEDVYRRRLFDTTAPLVEYFYYPNSLRISLVALETPLYSPDGTFAMNFGGLGTYVARELSRSFDAVGTLVDSQGGARTWWGPTESADYKSKLSCDLDSTDMVEGNGSSSAGDTAHRVELFPHVPALEALYRAYKHATTSNEGFSVDVMHLPNLEDYTADQVFFLTFCHTVCTHKEDPEAVKLCNLPLKNLRSFADAFHCPVGSPMNPLKKCTFFES
;
A
#
# COMPACT_ATOMS: atom_id res chain seq x y z
N MET A 1 7.56 0.13 6.71
CA MET A 1 8.39 -1.09 6.70
C MET A 1 7.90 -1.98 5.56
N THR A 2 8.23 -1.66 4.31
CA THR A 2 7.75 -2.44 3.14
C THR A 2 8.69 -2.25 1.97
N VAL A 3 9.85 -2.92 2.04
CA VAL A 3 10.59 -3.44 0.88
C VAL A 3 11.23 -4.73 1.38
N LEU A 4 10.42 -5.79 1.39
CA LEU A 4 10.81 -7.19 1.64
C LEU A 4 10.09 -8.06 0.60
N PRO A 5 10.62 -8.08 -0.63
CA PRO A 5 10.66 -9.33 -1.36
C PRO A 5 11.99 -9.49 -2.11
N PHE A 6 13.12 -9.35 -1.41
CA PHE A 6 14.37 -9.95 -1.87
C PHE A 6 15.06 -10.46 -0.63
N LEU A 7 14.86 -11.75 -0.38
CA LEU A 7 15.65 -12.69 0.42
C LEU A 7 14.72 -13.86 0.77
N SER A 8 14.37 -14.67 -0.24
CA SER A 8 13.85 -16.00 0.04
C SER A 8 14.99 -16.88 0.50
N SER A 9 14.73 -17.58 1.60
CA SER A 9 15.60 -18.56 2.25
C SER A 9 15.94 -19.71 1.30
N ALA A 10 17.19 -20.19 1.42
CA ALA A 10 17.76 -21.44 0.89
C ALA A 10 18.72 -21.36 -0.32
N THR A 11 18.53 -20.49 -1.32
CA THR A 11 19.35 -20.55 -2.56
C THR A 11 20.68 -19.77 -2.54
N ARG A 12 21.13 -19.24 -1.39
CA ARG A 12 22.34 -18.38 -1.33
C ARG A 12 23.30 -18.62 -0.16
N ALA A 13 23.39 -19.81 0.43
CA ALA A 13 24.42 -20.03 1.45
C ALA A 13 25.84 -19.68 0.93
N GLY A 14 26.18 -20.12 -0.29
CA GLY A 14 27.46 -19.77 -0.94
C GLY A 14 27.56 -18.31 -1.36
N HIS A 15 26.57 -17.76 -2.05
CA HIS A 15 26.57 -16.37 -2.51
C HIS A 15 26.62 -15.35 -1.36
N LYS A 16 25.96 -15.64 -0.23
CA LYS A 16 25.96 -14.75 0.95
C LYS A 16 27.32 -14.75 1.64
N GLN A 17 27.99 -15.89 1.74
CA GLN A 17 29.35 -15.97 2.29
C GLN A 17 30.37 -15.18 1.43
N HIS A 18 30.26 -15.26 0.10
CA HIS A 18 31.08 -14.44 -0.80
C HIS A 18 30.79 -12.94 -0.64
N PHE A 19 29.52 -12.55 -0.52
CA PHE A 19 29.13 -11.17 -0.24
C PHE A 19 29.71 -10.66 1.08
N LEU A 20 29.60 -11.47 2.15
CA LEU A 20 30.16 -11.21 3.48
C LEU A 20 31.67 -10.94 3.44
N ILE A 21 32.42 -11.86 2.84
CA ILE A 21 33.89 -11.75 2.74
C ILE A 21 34.29 -10.52 1.90
N GLY A 22 33.65 -10.32 0.75
CA GLY A 22 33.93 -9.17 -0.13
C GLY A 22 33.64 -7.83 0.57
N SER A 23 32.57 -7.77 1.34
CA SER A 23 32.18 -6.60 2.12
C SER A 23 33.16 -6.32 3.26
N CYS A 24 33.68 -7.34 3.96
CA CYS A 24 34.72 -7.15 4.97
C CYS A 24 36.01 -6.56 4.39
N SER A 25 36.40 -7.00 3.19
CA SER A 25 37.55 -6.43 2.47
C SER A 25 37.35 -4.94 2.17
N LEU A 26 36.15 -4.54 1.75
CA LEU A 26 35.83 -3.12 1.48
C LEU A 26 35.81 -2.26 2.74
N LEU A 27 35.47 -2.85 3.89
CA LEU A 27 35.40 -2.14 5.18
C LEU A 27 36.73 -2.16 5.96
N ASN A 28 37.81 -2.68 5.38
CA ASN A 28 39.09 -2.94 6.07
C ASN A 28 38.92 -3.77 7.37
N ALA A 29 37.90 -4.63 7.41
CA ALA A 29 37.65 -5.51 8.53
C ALA A 29 38.43 -6.82 8.38
N LYS A 30 39.01 -7.33 9.47
CA LYS A 30 39.69 -8.63 9.46
C LYS A 30 38.66 -9.74 9.26
N THR A 31 38.78 -10.50 8.17
CA THR A 31 37.94 -11.68 7.93
C THR A 31 38.16 -12.77 8.97
N SER A 32 39.34 -12.82 9.60
CA SER A 32 39.69 -13.78 10.66
C SER A 32 38.89 -13.60 11.96
N THR A 33 38.25 -12.44 12.17
CA THR A 33 37.37 -12.18 13.33
C THR A 33 35.90 -12.38 13.01
N LEU A 34 35.54 -12.62 11.75
CA LEU A 34 34.17 -12.79 11.30
C LEU A 34 33.70 -14.23 11.55
N ASN A 35 32.87 -14.43 12.57
CA ASN A 35 32.18 -15.71 12.78
C ASN A 35 30.89 -15.73 11.93
N THR A 36 31.03 -16.17 10.67
CA THR A 36 29.91 -16.21 9.71
C THR A 36 28.75 -17.10 10.16
N THR A 37 29.04 -18.15 10.93
CA THR A 37 28.03 -19.07 11.45
C THR A 37 27.19 -18.38 12.52
N ALA A 38 27.83 -17.77 13.52
CA ALA A 38 27.13 -17.05 14.58
C ALA A 38 26.35 -15.83 14.05
N LEU A 39 26.89 -15.15 13.03
CA LEU A 39 26.19 -14.05 12.38
C LEU A 39 24.91 -14.52 11.68
N ARG A 40 25.00 -15.64 10.95
CA ARG A 40 23.85 -16.24 10.28
C ARG A 40 22.78 -16.69 11.27
N GLU A 41 23.18 -17.28 12.39
CA GLU A 41 22.25 -17.67 13.46
C GLU A 41 21.48 -16.45 14.02
N ALA A 42 22.15 -15.31 14.22
CA ALA A 42 21.50 -14.08 14.67
C ALA A 42 20.55 -13.50 13.62
N GLU A 43 20.95 -13.49 12.34
CA GLU A 43 20.09 -13.04 11.25
C GLU A 43 18.86 -13.93 11.05
N ASP A 44 19.04 -15.25 11.05
CA ASP A 44 17.94 -16.21 10.89
C ASP A 44 16.94 -16.04 12.04
N ALA A 45 17.41 -15.82 13.28
CA ALA A 45 16.54 -15.53 14.41
C ALA A 45 15.74 -14.22 14.26
N ILE A 46 16.35 -13.14 13.76
CA ILE A 46 15.64 -11.88 13.45
C ILE A 46 14.62 -12.11 12.34
N TYR A 47 15.01 -12.85 11.30
CA TYR A 47 14.16 -13.12 10.14
C TYR A 47 12.96 -13.99 10.49
N ASP A 48 13.13 -14.98 11.37
CA ASP A 48 12.05 -15.85 11.81
C ASP A 48 10.97 -15.07 12.58
N VAL A 49 11.37 -14.12 13.44
CA VAL A 49 10.44 -13.20 14.11
C VAL A 49 9.69 -12.34 13.09
N ALA A 50 10.40 -11.73 12.14
CA ALA A 50 9.79 -10.90 11.11
C ALA A 50 8.87 -11.71 10.18
N ARG A 51 9.25 -12.95 9.83
CA ARG A 51 8.46 -13.88 9.01
C ARG A 51 7.17 -14.26 9.75
N ALA A 52 7.25 -14.62 11.03
CA ALA A 52 6.08 -14.96 11.82
C ALA A 52 5.09 -13.79 11.89
N ALA A 53 5.58 -12.56 12.13
CA ALA A 53 4.75 -11.37 12.13
C ALA A 53 4.11 -11.06 10.77
N LYS A 54 4.85 -11.24 9.66
CA LYS A 54 4.34 -11.00 8.30
C LYS A 54 3.16 -11.92 7.95
N HIS A 55 3.13 -13.14 8.46
CA HIS A 55 2.05 -14.10 8.22
C HIS A 55 0.99 -14.10 9.32
N ALA A 56 1.09 -13.21 10.30
CA ALA A 56 0.11 -13.10 11.37
C ALA A 56 -1.21 -12.52 10.82
N PRO A 57 -2.37 -13.04 11.25
CA PRO A 57 -3.65 -12.50 10.84
C PRO A 57 -3.86 -11.09 11.39
N THR A 58 -4.69 -10.28 10.74
CA THR A 58 -4.94 -8.89 11.16
C THR A 58 -5.55 -8.77 12.56
N SER A 59 -6.19 -9.83 13.07
CA SER A 59 -6.65 -9.92 14.46
C SER A 59 -5.53 -9.82 15.50
N THR A 60 -4.26 -9.86 15.07
CA THR A 60 -3.10 -9.64 15.95
C THR A 60 -2.70 -8.17 16.08
N GLN A 61 -3.37 -7.24 15.39
CA GLN A 61 -3.22 -5.81 15.68
C GLN A 61 -3.72 -5.51 17.09
N VAL A 62 -2.94 -4.74 17.84
CA VAL A 62 -3.26 -4.40 19.23
C VAL A 62 -3.11 -2.92 19.48
N TRP A 63 -4.00 -2.43 20.33
CA TRP A 63 -4.00 -1.07 20.85
C TRP A 63 -3.83 -1.14 22.35
N PHE A 64 -2.85 -0.40 22.85
CA PHE A 64 -2.60 -0.35 24.28
C PHE A 64 -2.02 1.01 24.64
N PRO A 65 -2.33 1.52 25.84
CA PRO A 65 -1.67 2.72 26.35
C PRO A 65 -0.18 2.42 26.56
N LEU A 66 0.68 3.42 26.34
CA LEU A 66 2.14 3.26 26.44
C LEU A 66 2.62 2.61 27.73
N TYR A 67 1.98 2.90 28.86
CA TYR A 67 2.31 2.27 30.14
C TYR A 67 2.10 0.75 30.17
N ALA A 68 1.23 0.20 29.32
CA ALA A 68 0.91 -1.23 29.24
C ALA A 68 1.81 -1.99 28.25
N PHE A 69 2.89 -1.37 27.77
CA PHE A 69 3.81 -2.00 26.82
C PHE A 69 4.41 -3.32 27.34
N GLU A 70 4.62 -3.43 28.65
CA GLU A 70 5.18 -4.62 29.31
C GLU A 70 4.28 -5.85 29.19
N ASP A 71 2.98 -5.69 28.94
CA ASP A 71 2.04 -6.80 28.68
C ASP A 71 2.40 -7.56 27.39
N TYR A 72 3.13 -6.91 26.47
CA TYR A 72 3.56 -7.47 25.20
C TYR A 72 5.06 -7.75 25.12
N MET A 73 5.88 -6.97 25.83
CA MET A 73 7.34 -7.10 25.85
C MET A 73 7.89 -6.95 27.27
N SER A 74 7.89 -8.06 28.01
CA SER A 74 8.34 -8.11 29.41
C SER A 74 9.85 -7.80 29.60
N SER A 75 10.66 -7.98 28.57
CA SER A 75 12.11 -7.75 28.58
C SER A 75 12.50 -6.28 28.46
N VAL A 76 11.57 -5.39 28.13
CA VAL A 76 11.81 -3.96 27.93
C VAL A 76 10.80 -3.17 28.73
N SER A 77 11.27 -2.35 29.68
CA SER A 77 10.37 -1.55 30.52
C SER A 77 9.60 -0.52 29.70
N ALA A 78 8.37 -0.22 30.13
CA ALA A 78 7.53 0.81 29.48
C ALA A 78 8.22 2.18 29.49
N ASP A 79 8.95 2.50 30.57
CA ASP A 79 9.73 3.74 30.69
C ASP A 79 10.88 3.82 29.65
N LEU A 80 11.64 2.74 29.46
CA LEU A 80 12.71 2.72 28.45
C LEU A 80 12.14 2.91 27.03
N TRP A 81 10.98 2.31 26.77
CA TRP A 81 10.31 2.44 25.49
C TRP A 81 9.76 3.85 25.26
N HIS A 82 9.16 4.46 26.29
CA HIS A 82 8.73 5.86 26.27
C HIS A 82 9.91 6.81 25.99
N GLN A 83 11.03 6.65 26.71
CA GLN A 83 12.25 7.43 26.48
C GLN A 83 12.78 7.31 25.05
N LEU A 84 12.75 6.10 24.48
CA LEU A 84 13.16 5.85 23.09
C LEU A 84 12.29 6.63 22.10
N LEU A 85 10.97 6.60 22.28
CA LEU A 85 10.06 7.36 21.43
C LEU A 85 10.23 8.86 21.60
N VAL A 86 10.31 9.37 22.84
CA VAL A 86 10.53 10.80 23.10
C VAL A 86 11.82 11.26 22.43
N LYS A 87 12.89 10.46 22.49
CA LYS A 87 14.14 10.74 21.77
C LYS A 87 13.96 10.74 20.26
N HIS A 88 13.14 9.84 19.71
CA HIS A 88 12.85 9.80 18.28
C HIS A 88 12.00 10.99 17.83
N LEU A 89 11.09 11.48 18.67
CA LEU A 89 10.21 12.61 18.41
C LEU A 89 10.85 13.97 18.74
N ASN A 90 12.03 13.98 19.38
CA ASN A 90 12.74 15.21 19.71
C ASN A 90 13.02 16.06 18.45
N GLY A 91 12.50 17.29 18.43
CA GLY A 91 12.54 18.21 17.29
C GLY A 91 11.29 18.19 16.41
N SER A 92 10.28 17.38 16.74
CA SER A 92 8.92 17.46 16.19
C SER A 92 8.02 18.38 17.03
N LYS A 93 6.77 18.59 16.58
CA LYS A 93 5.73 19.28 17.36
C LYS A 93 4.94 18.34 18.29
N ILE A 94 5.25 17.04 18.29
CA ILE A 94 4.50 16.02 19.01
C ILE A 94 5.09 15.90 20.43
N VAL A 95 4.21 15.95 21.43
CA VAL A 95 4.52 15.63 22.83
C VAL A 95 3.82 14.32 23.14
N LEU A 96 4.55 13.38 23.76
CA LEU A 96 4.07 12.02 24.03
C LEU A 96 3.89 11.79 25.54
N ASP A 97 2.69 11.41 25.95
CA ASP A 97 2.33 11.03 27.32
C ASP A 97 2.33 9.49 27.48
N ALA A 98 2.52 9.00 28.71
CA ALA A 98 2.48 7.56 28.99
C ALA A 98 1.08 6.94 28.83
N ASN A 99 0.03 7.76 28.85
CA ASN A 99 -1.35 7.33 28.59
C ASN A 99 -1.71 7.34 27.10
N ASP A 100 -0.83 7.88 26.23
CA ASP A 100 -1.09 7.87 24.80
C ASP A 100 -1.20 6.43 24.30
N THR A 101 -2.22 6.19 23.47
CA THR A 101 -2.48 4.88 22.91
C THR A 101 -1.55 4.62 21.73
N VAL A 102 -0.85 3.50 21.75
CA VAL A 102 0.00 3.03 20.65
C VAL A 102 -0.71 1.95 19.87
N LEU A 103 -0.62 2.08 18.55
CA LEU A 103 -0.97 1.02 17.62
C LEU A 103 0.25 0.17 17.33
N ALA A 104 0.19 -1.12 17.64
CA ALA A 104 1.10 -2.10 17.09
C ALA A 104 0.41 -2.91 15.98
N HIS A 105 1.00 -2.90 14.79
CA HIS A 105 0.49 -3.67 13.65
C HIS A 105 0.47 -5.19 13.86
N SER A 106 1.24 -5.71 14.83
CA SER A 106 1.28 -7.13 15.16
C SER A 106 1.80 -7.35 16.57
N SER A 107 0.96 -7.93 17.45
CA SER A 107 1.38 -8.42 18.76
C SER A 107 2.35 -9.60 18.65
N VAL A 108 2.25 -10.40 17.58
CA VAL A 108 3.19 -11.48 17.27
C VAL A 108 4.61 -10.95 17.08
N LEU A 109 4.75 -9.78 16.44
CA LEU A 109 6.05 -9.12 16.31
C LEU A 109 6.62 -8.72 17.67
N LEU A 110 5.82 -8.05 18.51
CA LEU A 110 6.25 -7.59 19.84
C LEU A 110 6.68 -8.77 20.71
N MET A 111 5.83 -9.78 20.85
CA MET A 111 6.14 -10.98 21.65
C MET A 111 7.32 -11.78 21.06
N GLY A 112 7.48 -11.80 19.73
CA GLY A 112 8.61 -12.42 19.06
C GLY A 112 9.93 -11.71 19.36
N LEU A 113 9.92 -10.37 19.35
CA LEU A 113 11.08 -9.56 19.74
C LEU A 113 11.42 -9.75 21.22
N ASP A 114 10.43 -9.86 22.08
CA ASP A 114 10.63 -10.13 23.51
C ASP A 114 11.40 -11.43 23.74
N LYS A 115 10.93 -12.51 23.12
CA LYS A 115 11.60 -13.83 23.17
C LYS A 115 13.02 -13.76 22.61
N LEU A 116 13.21 -13.01 21.51
CA LEU A 116 14.53 -12.82 20.91
C LEU A 116 15.48 -12.09 21.88
N PHE A 117 15.02 -11.03 22.53
CA PHE A 117 15.84 -10.28 23.49
C PHE A 117 16.20 -11.12 24.71
N VAL A 118 15.25 -11.90 25.24
CA VAL A 118 15.53 -12.86 26.32
C VAL A 118 16.57 -13.91 25.88
N ALA A 119 16.42 -14.48 24.69
CA ALA A 119 17.33 -15.51 24.16
C ALA A 119 18.75 -14.98 23.83
N TYR A 120 18.91 -13.67 23.70
CA TYR A 120 20.18 -13.01 23.42
C TYR A 120 20.67 -12.13 24.57
N ALA A 121 20.04 -12.15 25.75
CA ALA A 121 20.39 -11.28 26.88
C ALA A 121 21.87 -11.38 27.31
N SER A 122 22.44 -12.60 27.31
CA SER A 122 23.85 -12.85 27.63
C SER A 122 24.82 -12.71 26.45
N ARG A 123 24.31 -12.45 25.24
CA ARG A 123 25.06 -12.38 23.98
C ARG A 123 24.55 -11.26 23.07
N SER A 124 24.22 -10.11 23.66
CA SER A 124 23.62 -8.96 22.97
C SER A 124 24.48 -8.43 21.82
N GLU A 125 25.81 -8.51 21.97
CA GLU A 125 26.76 -8.17 20.89
C GLU A 125 26.51 -8.98 19.61
N ARG A 126 26.14 -10.25 19.72
CA ARG A 126 25.83 -11.10 18.55
C ARG A 126 24.57 -10.65 17.83
N LEU A 127 23.57 -10.23 18.58
CA LEU A 127 22.34 -9.70 17.99
C LEU A 127 22.62 -8.35 17.30
N LEU A 128 23.45 -7.49 17.92
CA LEU A 128 23.88 -6.22 17.32
C LEU A 128 24.71 -6.42 16.05
N GLU A 129 25.61 -7.41 16.02
CA GLU A 129 26.35 -7.81 14.82
C GLU A 129 25.40 -8.20 13.68
N GLY A 130 24.38 -9.02 13.97
CA GLY A 130 23.35 -9.40 13.01
C GLY A 130 22.58 -8.19 12.46
N VAL A 131 22.13 -7.28 13.33
CA VAL A 131 21.44 -6.04 12.93
C VAL A 131 22.35 -5.14 12.06
N ALA A 132 23.61 -4.98 12.45
CA ALA A 132 24.59 -4.23 11.67
C ALA A 132 24.80 -4.86 10.29
N TRP A 133 24.79 -6.18 10.20
CA TRP A 133 24.95 -6.86 8.92
C TRP A 133 23.75 -6.72 7.99
N VAL A 134 22.53 -6.80 8.51
CA VAL A 134 21.31 -6.51 7.75
C VAL A 134 21.37 -5.08 7.16
N PHE A 135 21.92 -4.12 7.92
CA PHE A 135 22.15 -2.77 7.43
C PHE A 135 23.21 -2.73 6.31
N VAL A 136 24.37 -3.37 6.49
CA VAL A 136 25.42 -3.45 5.47
C VAL A 136 24.90 -4.09 4.20
N GLU A 137 24.25 -5.26 4.28
CA GLU A 137 23.66 -5.94 3.14
C GLU A 137 22.69 -5.05 2.35
N ARG A 138 21.87 -4.27 3.06
CA ARG A 138 20.86 -3.41 2.45
C ARG A 138 21.42 -2.14 1.83
N TYR A 139 22.52 -1.59 2.34
CA TYR A 139 22.98 -0.23 1.98
C TYR A 139 24.41 -0.16 1.43
N LEU A 140 25.22 -1.22 1.49
CA LEU A 140 26.60 -1.20 1.02
C LEU A 140 26.72 -0.78 -0.45
N TRP A 141 25.74 -1.13 -1.29
CA TRP A 141 25.69 -0.74 -2.70
C TRP A 141 25.66 0.78 -2.94
N THR A 142 25.32 1.56 -1.92
CA THR A 142 25.34 3.03 -1.99
C THR A 142 26.74 3.63 -1.75
N ALA A 143 27.72 2.81 -1.34
CA ALA A 143 29.12 3.19 -1.24
C ALA A 143 29.80 3.09 -2.62
N GLY A 144 30.74 4.00 -2.89
CA GLY A 144 31.29 4.25 -4.23
C GLY A 144 32.01 3.08 -4.92
N GLU A 145 32.38 2.03 -4.20
CA GLU A 145 33.16 0.88 -4.72
C GLU A 145 32.34 -0.41 -4.91
N ALA A 146 31.04 -0.42 -4.60
CA ALA A 146 30.24 -1.65 -4.49
C ALA A 146 29.03 -1.83 -5.46
N PRO A 147 28.97 -1.25 -6.68
CA PRO A 147 27.77 -1.36 -7.52
C PRO A 147 27.47 -2.80 -7.98
N ASN A 148 28.48 -3.66 -8.13
CA ASN A 148 28.32 -5.05 -8.56
C ASN A 148 27.82 -5.99 -7.44
N LEU A 149 27.84 -5.55 -6.18
CA LEU A 149 27.43 -6.37 -5.04
C LEU A 149 25.90 -6.36 -4.83
N ARG A 150 25.19 -5.35 -5.34
CA ARG A 150 23.73 -5.19 -5.19
C ARG A 150 22.93 -6.33 -5.81
N PHE A 151 23.43 -6.92 -6.89
CA PHE A 151 22.66 -7.86 -7.71
C PHE A 151 23.03 -9.33 -7.42
N ALA A 152 24.22 -9.59 -6.85
CA ALA A 152 24.76 -10.95 -6.68
C ALA A 152 24.62 -11.82 -7.97
N THR A 153 24.53 -11.14 -9.11
CA THR A 153 24.48 -11.62 -10.48
C THR A 153 25.38 -10.68 -11.27
N GLY A 154 25.89 -11.12 -12.43
CA GLY A 154 26.90 -10.41 -13.21
C GLY A 154 26.57 -8.96 -13.57
N VAL A 155 27.57 -8.29 -14.15
CA VAL A 155 27.59 -6.88 -14.61
C VAL A 155 26.18 -6.33 -14.93
N SER A 156 25.69 -5.39 -14.11
CA SER A 156 24.40 -4.75 -14.34
C SER A 156 24.36 -4.01 -15.67
N THR A 157 23.23 -4.08 -16.37
CA THR A 157 23.05 -3.42 -17.66
C THR A 157 23.05 -1.89 -17.51
N ARG A 158 23.15 -1.17 -18.64
CA ARG A 158 23.08 0.30 -18.64
C ARG A 158 21.71 0.77 -18.16
N GLU A 159 20.66 0.04 -18.51
CA GLU A 159 19.27 0.30 -18.17
C GLU A 159 19.04 0.14 -16.67
N GLU A 160 19.55 -0.93 -16.05
CA GLU A 160 19.45 -1.15 -14.61
C GLU A 160 20.15 -0.04 -13.81
N LYS A 161 21.32 0.39 -14.28
CA LYS A 161 22.06 1.53 -13.69
C LYS A 161 21.27 2.83 -13.84
N ALA A 162 20.71 3.08 -15.02
CA ALA A 162 19.89 4.27 -15.27
C ALA A 162 18.63 4.28 -14.39
N ALA A 163 17.92 3.16 -14.28
CA ALA A 163 16.75 3.02 -13.41
C ALA A 163 17.11 3.26 -11.93
N ALA A 164 18.22 2.69 -11.46
CA ALA A 164 18.72 2.95 -10.10
C ALA A 164 19.03 4.44 -9.89
N CYS A 165 19.66 5.11 -10.85
CA CYS A 165 19.92 6.55 -10.80
C CYS A 165 18.62 7.37 -10.78
N ILE A 166 17.63 7.02 -11.60
CA ILE A 166 16.33 7.70 -11.63
C ILE A 166 15.63 7.60 -10.28
N LEU A 167 15.56 6.41 -9.69
CA LEU A 167 14.98 6.22 -8.34
C LEU A 167 15.74 7.01 -7.27
N GLN A 168 17.06 7.14 -7.40
CA GLN A 168 17.87 7.96 -6.50
C GLN A 168 17.56 9.45 -6.65
N VAL A 169 17.37 9.94 -7.87
CA VAL A 169 16.94 11.32 -8.13
C VAL A 169 15.53 11.55 -7.61
N ASP A 170 14.58 10.68 -7.94
CA ASP A 170 13.18 10.76 -7.49
C ASP A 170 13.09 10.76 -5.96
N SER A 171 13.85 9.89 -5.28
CA SER A 171 13.86 9.86 -3.82
C SER A 171 14.21 11.21 -3.18
N ARG A 172 15.04 12.00 -3.87
CA ARG A 172 15.60 13.28 -3.41
C ARG A 172 14.84 14.49 -3.94
N LEU A 173 14.36 14.42 -5.18
CA LEU A 173 13.90 15.55 -5.99
C LEU A 173 12.60 15.26 -6.74
N GLY A 174 11.89 14.15 -6.46
CA GLY A 174 10.71 13.70 -7.21
C GLY A 174 9.69 14.80 -7.48
N ILE A 175 9.13 15.42 -6.43
CA ILE A 175 8.21 16.56 -6.57
C ILE A 175 8.81 17.68 -7.43
N ARG A 176 10.09 18.05 -7.21
CA ARG A 176 10.75 19.09 -8.02
C ARG A 176 10.83 18.70 -9.50
N SER A 177 11.16 17.44 -9.78
CA SER A 177 11.29 16.90 -11.14
C SER A 177 9.97 16.87 -11.89
N ALA A 178 8.85 16.66 -11.19
CA ALA A 178 7.51 16.63 -11.80
C ALA A 178 6.69 17.92 -11.60
N ALA A 179 7.24 18.97 -10.97
CA ALA A 179 6.49 20.18 -10.66
C ALA A 179 5.91 20.88 -11.90
N ALA A 180 6.59 20.80 -13.05
CA ALA A 180 6.05 21.29 -14.32
C ALA A 180 4.84 20.46 -14.78
N HIS A 181 5.00 19.12 -14.80
CA HIS A 181 3.94 18.17 -15.15
C HIS A 181 2.69 18.32 -14.28
N VAL A 182 2.88 18.43 -12.96
CA VAL A 182 1.82 18.67 -11.98
C VAL A 182 1.07 19.97 -12.29
N ARG A 183 1.78 21.07 -12.55
CA ARG A 183 1.15 22.37 -12.83
C ARG A 183 0.35 22.38 -14.13
N GLU A 184 0.84 21.69 -15.16
CA GLU A 184 0.20 21.66 -16.48
C GLU A 184 -1.06 20.77 -16.48
N ARG A 185 -0.97 19.56 -15.91
CA ARG A 185 -2.05 18.56 -15.96
C ARG A 185 -3.01 18.63 -14.76
N PHE A 186 -2.50 19.01 -13.58
CA PHE A 186 -3.22 19.00 -12.31
C PHE A 186 -3.32 20.38 -11.67
N ASN A 187 -4.09 21.26 -12.32
CA ASN A 187 -4.49 22.55 -11.74
C ASN A 187 -5.68 22.40 -10.77
N ALA A 188 -6.08 23.52 -10.14
CA ALA A 188 -7.18 23.54 -9.17
C ALA A 188 -8.52 23.00 -9.73
N SER A 189 -8.80 23.23 -11.01
CA SER A 189 -10.03 22.72 -11.66
C SER A 189 -10.00 21.20 -11.81
N SER A 190 -8.89 20.64 -12.30
CA SER A 190 -8.72 19.18 -12.41
C SER A 190 -8.85 18.50 -11.04
N ARG A 191 -8.29 19.13 -9.99
CA ARG A 191 -8.38 18.62 -8.62
C ARG A 191 -9.81 18.67 -8.07
N ALA A 192 -10.55 19.76 -8.31
CA ALA A 192 -11.96 19.86 -7.92
C ALA A 192 -12.83 18.82 -8.64
N GLY A 193 -12.59 18.60 -9.94
CA GLY A 193 -13.25 17.55 -10.72
C GLY A 193 -12.99 16.15 -10.17
N LEU A 194 -11.74 15.86 -9.80
CA LEU A 194 -11.34 14.61 -9.16
C LEU A 194 -11.98 14.44 -7.77
N HIS A 195 -12.04 15.51 -6.96
CA HIS A 195 -12.71 15.48 -5.65
C HIS A 195 -14.18 15.10 -5.79
N ALA A 196 -14.90 15.79 -6.70
CA ALA A 196 -16.30 15.50 -6.96
C ALA A 196 -16.50 14.09 -7.55
N PHE A 197 -15.56 13.58 -8.35
CA PHE A 197 -15.57 12.21 -8.84
C PHE A 197 -15.49 11.19 -7.69
N VAL A 198 -14.55 11.35 -6.75
CA VAL A 198 -14.39 10.45 -5.60
C VAL A 198 -15.57 10.54 -4.65
N GLU A 199 -16.05 11.74 -4.33
CA GLU A 199 -17.22 11.94 -3.46
C GLU A 199 -18.46 11.25 -4.04
N ARG A 200 -18.64 11.29 -5.35
CA ARG A 200 -19.72 10.55 -6.02
C ARG A 200 -19.61 9.05 -5.78
N ILE A 201 -18.43 8.46 -5.98
CA ILE A 201 -18.24 7.02 -5.73
C ILE A 201 -18.52 6.68 -4.25
N ALA A 202 -18.04 7.51 -3.32
CA ALA A 202 -18.28 7.31 -1.89
C ALA A 202 -19.77 7.37 -1.52
N ARG A 203 -20.52 8.35 -2.06
CA ARG A 203 -21.98 8.45 -1.86
C ARG A 203 -22.71 7.22 -2.41
N MET A 204 -22.31 6.72 -3.57
CA MET A 204 -22.98 5.55 -4.17
C MET A 204 -22.70 4.25 -3.41
N LEU A 205 -21.48 4.07 -2.87
CA LEU A 205 -21.20 2.99 -1.93
C LEU A 205 -22.06 3.12 -0.67
N GLN A 206 -22.20 4.34 -0.14
CA GLN A 206 -23.03 4.64 1.02
C GLN A 206 -24.51 4.26 0.80
N GLU A 207 -25.06 4.56 -0.38
CA GLU A 207 -26.42 4.18 -0.76
C GLU A 207 -26.57 2.65 -0.89
N SER A 208 -25.59 2.01 -1.52
CA SER A 208 -25.57 0.55 -1.73
C SER A 208 -25.56 -0.22 -0.39
N LEU A 209 -24.88 0.31 0.63
CA LEU A 209 -24.88 -0.27 1.98
C LEU A 209 -26.25 -0.21 2.67
N GLY A 210 -27.12 0.75 2.29
CA GLY A 210 -28.46 0.88 2.86
C GLY A 210 -29.42 -0.25 2.45
N GLY A 211 -29.14 -0.95 1.35
CA GLY A 211 -29.99 -2.02 0.81
C GLY A 211 -29.53 -3.43 1.20
N LEU A 212 -28.47 -3.58 1.99
CA LEU A 212 -27.92 -4.89 2.36
C LEU A 212 -28.75 -5.56 3.45
N SER A 213 -29.36 -6.70 3.13
CA SER A 213 -30.22 -7.47 4.05
C SER A 213 -29.48 -8.15 5.20
N TRP A 214 -28.17 -8.37 5.04
CA TRP A 214 -27.31 -9.10 5.98
C TRP A 214 -26.52 -8.18 6.93
N ILE A 215 -26.58 -6.85 6.73
CA ILE A 215 -25.97 -5.88 7.65
C ILE A 215 -27.06 -5.29 8.55
N GLY A 216 -26.89 -5.38 9.88
CA GLY A 216 -27.77 -4.74 10.84
C GLY A 216 -27.77 -3.20 10.73
N GLN A 217 -28.87 -2.55 11.13
CA GLN A 217 -29.03 -1.09 11.01
C GLN A 217 -27.89 -0.28 11.66
N SER A 218 -27.39 -0.73 12.82
CA SER A 218 -26.28 -0.09 13.52
C SER A 218 -24.98 -0.12 12.71
N ALA A 219 -24.62 -1.29 12.17
CA ALA A 219 -23.42 -1.47 11.35
C ALA A 219 -23.55 -0.71 10.02
N ALA A 220 -24.72 -0.71 9.39
CA ALA A 220 -24.99 0.09 8.20
C ALA A 220 -24.84 1.59 8.49
N HIS A 221 -25.34 2.07 9.64
CA HIS A 221 -25.18 3.47 10.03
C HIS A 221 -23.71 3.85 10.22
N GLU A 222 -22.92 3.02 10.92
CA GLU A 222 -21.49 3.27 11.10
C GLU A 222 -20.74 3.29 9.76
N ALA A 223 -20.97 2.30 8.89
CA ALA A 223 -20.35 2.23 7.58
C ALA A 223 -20.67 3.47 6.72
N LYS A 224 -21.92 3.97 6.78
CA LYS A 224 -22.31 5.23 6.15
C LYS A 224 -21.55 6.43 6.73
N ARG A 225 -21.38 6.51 8.06
CA ARG A 225 -20.57 7.56 8.70
C ARG A 225 -19.10 7.49 8.30
N LYS A 226 -18.55 6.28 8.13
CA LYS A 226 -17.15 6.12 7.66
C LYS A 226 -16.97 6.72 6.28
N LEU A 227 -17.83 6.36 5.33
CA LEU A 227 -17.78 6.86 3.96
C LEU A 227 -18.03 8.36 3.88
N SER A 228 -19.01 8.89 4.63
CA SER A 228 -19.33 10.33 4.61
C SER A 228 -18.31 11.21 5.33
N GLY A 229 -17.67 10.69 6.38
CA GLY A 229 -16.61 11.38 7.14
C GLY A 229 -15.20 11.16 6.60
N MET A 230 -15.06 10.43 5.50
CA MET A 230 -13.76 10.07 4.96
C MET A 230 -13.03 11.29 4.37
N LYS A 231 -11.76 11.44 4.72
CA LYS A 231 -10.90 12.49 4.16
C LYS A 231 -10.34 12.06 2.82
N LEU A 232 -10.36 12.94 1.82
CA LEU A 232 -9.71 12.71 0.54
C LEU A 232 -8.37 13.43 0.48
N ASP A 233 -7.30 12.67 0.30
CA ASP A 233 -5.94 13.16 0.20
C ASP A 233 -5.35 12.88 -1.19
N ILE A 234 -5.44 13.89 -2.07
CA ILE A 234 -4.85 13.85 -3.40
C ILE A 234 -3.45 14.45 -3.33
N PHE A 235 -2.46 13.63 -3.68
CA PHE A 235 -1.05 13.99 -3.66
C PHE A 235 -0.51 14.24 -5.08
N PRO A 236 0.29 15.30 -5.32
CA PRO A 236 0.77 16.30 -4.36
C PRO A 236 -0.31 17.28 -3.89
N SER A 237 -0.10 17.89 -2.72
CA SER A 237 -0.98 18.95 -2.21
C SER A 237 -0.91 20.22 -3.07
N GLU A 238 -1.93 21.07 -3.01
CA GLU A 238 -1.99 22.32 -3.79
C GLU A 238 -0.81 23.26 -3.51
N ARG A 239 -0.22 23.17 -2.30
CA ARG A 239 0.97 23.94 -1.92
C ARG A 239 2.15 23.67 -2.86
N LEU A 240 2.21 22.50 -3.49
CA LEU A 240 3.28 22.11 -4.40
C LEU A 240 3.01 22.54 -5.86
N PHE A 241 1.88 23.22 -6.12
CA PHE A 241 1.61 23.84 -7.42
C PHE A 241 2.29 25.22 -7.54
N ASP A 242 2.58 25.86 -6.41
CA ASP A 242 3.36 27.10 -6.35
C ASP A 242 4.87 26.80 -6.33
N PRO A 243 5.68 27.41 -7.23
CA PRO A 243 7.13 27.35 -7.15
C PRO A 243 7.72 27.60 -5.75
N ASN A 244 7.15 28.54 -4.97
CA ASN A 244 7.66 28.82 -3.63
C ASN A 244 7.41 27.64 -2.67
N GLY A 245 6.28 26.95 -2.80
CA GLY A 245 5.97 25.78 -1.99
C GLY A 245 6.93 24.62 -2.26
N VAL A 246 7.27 24.41 -3.54
CA VAL A 246 8.31 23.45 -3.93
C VAL A 246 9.67 23.87 -3.35
N ASP A 247 10.09 25.12 -3.50
CA ASP A 247 11.38 25.57 -2.97
C ASP A 247 11.44 25.50 -1.43
N ASN A 248 10.36 25.81 -0.72
CA ASN A 248 10.26 25.65 0.73
C ASN A 248 10.41 24.19 1.17
N LEU A 249 9.79 23.25 0.44
CA LEU A 249 9.95 21.82 0.69
C LEU A 249 11.43 21.40 0.60
N TYR A 250 12.15 21.97 -0.37
CA TYR A 250 13.56 21.68 -0.58
C TYR A 250 14.53 22.63 0.16
N GLY A 251 14.03 23.60 0.93
CA GLY A 251 14.85 24.59 1.64
C GLY A 251 15.80 23.96 2.67
N ALA A 252 15.46 22.80 3.23
CA ALA A 252 16.40 22.05 4.08
C ALA A 252 17.62 21.54 3.29
N PHE A 253 17.47 21.30 1.98
CA PHE A 253 18.51 20.87 1.05
C PHE A 253 19.19 22.07 0.35
N SER A 254 18.69 23.30 0.47
CA SER A 254 19.32 24.48 -0.16
C SER A 254 20.58 24.96 0.57
N LYS A 255 20.75 24.55 1.84
CA LYS A 255 22.00 24.79 2.62
C LYS A 255 23.20 23.99 2.11
N LEU A 256 23.00 23.14 1.11
CA LEU A 256 24.07 22.41 0.43
C LEU A 256 24.83 23.38 -0.46
N LYS A 257 26.00 23.83 0.03
CA LYS A 257 26.88 24.74 -0.70
C LYS A 257 27.19 24.16 -2.09
N LYS A 258 27.19 25.02 -3.12
CA LYS A 258 27.79 24.71 -4.43
C LYS A 258 29.20 24.15 -4.19
N GLY A 259 29.48 22.94 -4.70
CA GLY A 259 30.79 22.29 -4.59
C GLY A 259 30.93 21.24 -3.47
N VAL A 260 29.89 20.98 -2.68
CA VAL A 260 29.86 19.77 -1.83
C VAL A 260 29.78 18.56 -2.76
N LYS A 261 30.87 17.79 -2.85
CA LYS A 261 30.89 16.47 -3.49
C LYS A 261 29.69 15.66 -3.01
N ALA A 262 29.03 14.96 -3.93
CA ALA A 262 27.81 14.18 -3.72
C ALA A 262 27.61 13.77 -2.26
N MET A 263 26.53 14.29 -1.65
CA MET A 263 26.09 13.91 -0.31
C MET A 263 26.13 12.39 -0.18
N SER A 264 26.86 11.86 0.81
CA SER A 264 26.87 10.43 1.05
C SER A 264 25.43 9.95 1.33
N PHE A 265 25.15 8.67 1.09
CA PHE A 265 23.84 8.11 1.42
C PHE A 265 23.47 8.36 2.89
N ILE A 266 24.44 8.30 3.79
CA ILE A 266 24.28 8.51 5.24
C ILE A 266 23.88 9.96 5.53
N ASP A 267 24.60 10.94 4.96
CA ASP A 267 24.28 12.36 5.14
C ASP A 267 22.87 12.67 4.65
N TYR A 268 22.50 12.10 3.50
CA TYR A 268 21.15 12.22 2.97
C TYR A 268 20.10 11.62 3.89
N PHE A 269 20.34 10.42 4.41
CA PHE A 269 19.43 9.75 5.33
C PHE A 269 19.23 10.55 6.61
N ILE A 270 20.30 11.10 7.19
CA ILE A 270 20.25 11.96 8.38
C ILE A 270 19.44 13.23 8.10
N LEU A 271 19.75 13.95 7.02
CA LEU A 271 19.04 15.18 6.64
C LEU A 271 17.56 14.91 6.32
N HIS A 272 17.27 13.81 5.61
CA HIS A 272 15.91 13.41 5.32
C HIS A 272 15.13 13.10 6.60
N SER A 273 15.69 12.27 7.48
CA SER A 273 15.03 11.85 8.72
C SER A 273 14.80 13.03 9.64
N GLY A 274 15.78 13.94 9.76
CA GLY A 274 15.64 15.18 10.54
C GLY A 274 14.63 16.16 9.94
N THR A 275 14.46 16.17 8.61
CA THR A 275 13.43 16.99 7.95
C THR A 275 12.04 16.38 8.18
N LEU A 276 11.88 15.08 7.95
CA LEU A 276 10.62 14.37 8.18
C LEU A 276 10.15 14.56 9.63
N ARG A 277 11.08 14.41 10.58
CA ARG A 277 10.80 14.60 12.02
C ARG A 277 10.30 16.01 12.36
N ARG A 278 10.90 17.05 11.79
CA ARG A 278 10.47 18.45 12.01
C ARG A 278 9.04 18.71 11.55
N TYR A 279 8.58 17.98 10.53
CA TYR A 279 7.24 18.12 9.98
C TYR A 279 6.24 17.13 10.58
N LEU A 280 6.65 16.16 11.41
CA LEU A 280 5.74 15.26 12.11
C LEU A 280 4.68 16.07 12.88
N GLY A 281 3.40 15.70 12.70
CA GLY A 281 2.26 16.39 13.29
C GLY A 281 1.89 17.71 12.61
N SER A 282 2.46 18.04 11.45
CA SER A 282 2.07 19.20 10.65
C SER A 282 1.42 18.79 9.33
N ASP A 283 0.62 19.68 8.75
CA ASP A 283 -0.02 19.46 7.45
C ASP A 283 0.99 19.28 6.29
N HIS A 284 2.27 19.64 6.52
CA HIS A 284 3.35 19.52 5.54
C HIS A 284 4.06 18.16 5.61
N TYR A 285 3.77 17.33 6.63
CA TYR A 285 4.41 16.03 6.82
C TYR A 285 4.32 15.17 5.57
N GLU A 286 3.13 15.08 5.01
CA GLU A 286 2.83 14.19 3.89
C GLU A 286 3.55 14.60 2.60
N ASP A 287 3.72 15.91 2.37
CA ASP A 287 4.50 16.40 1.22
C ASP A 287 5.98 15.99 1.32
N VAL A 288 6.53 16.01 2.52
CA VAL A 288 7.93 15.64 2.76
C VAL A 288 8.11 14.13 2.73
N TYR A 289 7.17 13.39 3.31
CA TYR A 289 7.17 11.95 3.39
C TYR A 289 7.02 11.32 2.00
N ARG A 290 6.11 11.85 1.18
CA ARG A 290 5.76 11.31 -0.15
C ARG A 290 6.44 12.00 -1.32
N ARG A 291 7.57 12.64 -1.09
CA ARG A 291 8.27 13.35 -2.17
C ARG A 291 8.75 12.50 -3.35
N ARG A 292 8.67 11.16 -3.22
CA ARG A 292 8.96 10.19 -4.28
C ARG A 292 7.70 10.01 -5.11
N LEU A 293 7.76 10.35 -6.38
CA LEU A 293 6.60 10.26 -7.27
C LEU A 293 6.58 8.96 -8.05
N PHE A 294 7.74 8.40 -8.36
CA PHE A 294 7.88 7.20 -9.18
C PHE A 294 8.22 5.96 -8.34
N ASP A 295 7.87 5.98 -7.05
CA ASP A 295 8.02 4.81 -6.20
C ASP A 295 6.98 3.76 -6.60
N THR A 296 7.39 2.83 -7.46
CA THR A 296 6.53 1.75 -7.97
C THR A 296 6.08 0.77 -6.88
N THR A 297 6.59 0.89 -5.65
CA THR A 297 6.15 0.08 -4.51
C THR A 297 5.01 0.74 -3.73
N ALA A 298 4.74 2.03 -3.97
CA ALA A 298 3.63 2.73 -3.37
C ALA A 298 2.32 2.42 -4.12
N PRO A 299 1.21 2.13 -3.41
CA PRO A 299 -0.08 1.93 -4.06
C PRO A 299 -0.57 3.22 -4.73
N LEU A 300 -1.24 3.07 -5.87
CA LEU A 300 -1.79 4.19 -6.64
C LEU A 300 -2.92 4.90 -5.90
N VAL A 301 -3.78 4.11 -5.26
CA VAL A 301 -4.85 4.53 -4.36
C VAL A 301 -4.77 3.64 -3.12
N GLU A 302 -4.92 4.22 -1.94
CA GLU A 302 -4.84 3.49 -0.67
C GLU A 302 -5.81 4.07 0.36
N TYR A 303 -6.57 3.19 1.00
CA TYR A 303 -7.40 3.55 2.14
C TYR A 303 -6.64 3.37 3.46
N PHE A 304 -6.59 4.43 4.26
CA PHE A 304 -5.99 4.43 5.59
C PHE A 304 -7.07 4.34 6.66
N TYR A 305 -7.11 3.20 7.35
CA TYR A 305 -8.14 2.87 8.33
C TYR A 305 -8.27 3.90 9.45
N TYR A 306 -7.16 4.25 10.10
CA TYR A 306 -7.13 5.09 11.29
C TYR A 306 -7.39 6.58 11.04
N PRO A 307 -6.77 7.25 10.07
CA PRO A 307 -7.15 8.62 9.73
C PRO A 307 -8.51 8.69 9.00
N ASN A 308 -9.14 7.54 8.70
CA ASN A 308 -10.31 7.41 7.83
C ASN A 308 -10.13 8.24 6.56
N SER A 309 -9.10 7.93 5.77
CA SER A 309 -8.75 8.73 4.60
C SER A 309 -8.42 7.88 3.38
N LEU A 310 -8.96 8.28 2.23
CA LEU A 310 -8.55 7.75 0.93
C LEU A 310 -7.45 8.62 0.35
N ARG A 311 -6.38 7.98 -0.09
CA ARG A 311 -5.21 8.62 -0.64
C ARG A 311 -5.08 8.28 -2.11
N ILE A 312 -4.86 9.28 -2.96
CA ILE A 312 -4.66 9.11 -4.39
C ILE A 312 -3.32 9.73 -4.78
N SER A 313 -2.45 8.93 -5.40
CA SER A 313 -1.16 9.38 -5.93
C SER A 313 -1.32 10.09 -7.27
N LEU A 314 -0.37 10.96 -7.62
CA LEU A 314 -0.32 11.64 -8.91
C LEU A 314 -0.29 10.65 -10.09
N VAL A 315 0.40 9.52 -9.94
CA VAL A 315 0.52 8.49 -10.99
C VAL A 315 -0.83 7.86 -11.30
N ALA A 316 -1.73 7.79 -10.33
CA ALA A 316 -3.10 7.29 -10.53
C ALA A 316 -3.95 8.21 -11.42
N LEU A 317 -3.48 9.44 -11.66
CA LEU A 317 -4.20 10.46 -12.39
C LEU A 317 -3.78 10.55 -13.87
N GLU A 318 -3.07 9.53 -14.36
CA GLU A 318 -2.69 9.41 -15.76
C GLU A 318 -3.56 8.40 -16.49
N THR A 319 -3.62 8.49 -17.82
CA THR A 319 -4.24 7.47 -18.66
C THR A 319 -3.49 6.14 -18.55
N PRO A 320 -4.18 4.99 -18.54
CA PRO A 320 -5.63 4.81 -18.77
C PRO A 320 -6.49 4.92 -17.49
N LEU A 321 -5.92 5.24 -16.33
CA LEU A 321 -6.66 5.28 -15.07
C LEU A 321 -7.59 6.49 -15.00
N TYR A 322 -7.08 7.68 -15.31
CA TYR A 322 -7.88 8.89 -15.28
C TYR A 322 -7.44 9.89 -16.33
N SER A 323 -8.42 10.55 -16.93
CA SER A 323 -8.19 11.74 -17.75
C SER A 323 -9.28 12.76 -17.44
N PRO A 324 -8.94 14.03 -17.16
CA PRO A 324 -9.93 15.10 -17.04
C PRO A 324 -10.83 15.20 -18.29
N ASP A 325 -10.27 14.86 -19.45
CA ASP A 325 -10.93 14.90 -20.76
C ASP A 325 -11.49 13.51 -21.17
N GLY A 326 -11.39 12.51 -20.30
CA GLY A 326 -11.82 11.13 -20.58
C GLY A 326 -13.32 10.93 -20.41
N THR A 327 -13.86 9.91 -21.08
CA THR A 327 -15.28 9.55 -20.90
C THR A 327 -15.57 9.04 -19.49
N PHE A 328 -16.84 9.11 -19.10
CA PHE A 328 -17.30 8.53 -17.85
C PHE A 328 -16.98 7.04 -17.75
N ALA A 329 -17.25 6.28 -18.81
CA ALA A 329 -16.95 4.85 -18.87
C ALA A 329 -15.47 4.58 -18.59
N MET A 330 -14.56 5.35 -19.20
CA MET A 330 -13.12 5.20 -18.96
C MET A 330 -12.73 5.57 -17.54
N ASN A 331 -13.13 6.74 -17.04
CA ASN A 331 -12.72 7.19 -15.71
C ASN A 331 -13.31 6.31 -14.59
N PHE A 332 -14.55 5.85 -14.73
CA PHE A 332 -15.15 4.90 -13.81
C PHE A 332 -14.51 3.51 -13.91
N GLY A 333 -14.30 2.98 -15.12
CA GLY A 333 -13.63 1.70 -15.32
C GLY A 333 -12.16 1.69 -14.85
N GLY A 334 -11.47 2.82 -14.99
CA GLY A 334 -10.09 3.02 -14.56
C GLY A 334 -9.96 3.36 -13.08
N LEU A 335 -9.75 4.64 -12.76
CA LEU A 335 -9.53 5.13 -11.40
C LEU A 335 -10.72 4.84 -10.48
N GLY A 336 -11.94 4.85 -11.01
CA GLY A 336 -13.13 4.54 -10.23
C GLY A 336 -13.07 3.15 -9.59
N THR A 337 -12.53 2.16 -10.30
CA THR A 337 -12.32 0.81 -9.76
C THR A 337 -11.35 0.83 -8.58
N TYR A 338 -10.23 1.55 -8.71
CA TYR A 338 -9.25 1.66 -7.62
C TYR A 338 -9.84 2.37 -6.40
N VAL A 339 -10.59 3.46 -6.63
CA VAL A 339 -11.28 4.20 -5.58
C VAL A 339 -12.30 3.30 -4.88
N ALA A 340 -13.20 2.65 -5.62
CA ALA A 340 -14.22 1.77 -5.04
C ALA A 340 -13.60 0.61 -4.26
N ARG A 341 -12.55 -0.02 -4.81
CA ARG A 341 -11.81 -1.10 -4.16
C ARG A 341 -11.25 -0.67 -2.81
N GLU A 342 -10.59 0.48 -2.77
CA GLU A 342 -10.01 0.99 -1.53
C GLU A 342 -11.08 1.50 -0.56
N LEU A 343 -12.14 2.13 -1.03
CA LEU A 343 -13.30 2.49 -0.20
C LEU A 343 -13.95 1.26 0.44
N SER A 344 -13.94 0.12 -0.24
CA SER A 344 -14.47 -1.12 0.33
C SER A 344 -13.69 -1.63 1.54
N ARG A 345 -12.40 -1.27 1.65
CA ARG A 345 -11.60 -1.57 2.83
C ARG A 345 -12.10 -0.86 4.09
N SER A 346 -12.88 0.22 3.95
CA SER A 346 -13.51 0.87 5.12
C SER A 346 -14.42 -0.07 5.92
N PHE A 347 -14.88 -1.17 5.31
CA PHE A 347 -15.76 -2.18 5.90
C PHE A 347 -15.24 -3.61 5.73
N ASP A 348 -13.93 -3.80 5.53
CA ASP A 348 -13.32 -5.13 5.53
C ASP A 348 -12.99 -5.64 6.95
N ALA A 349 -12.27 -6.76 7.05
CA ALA A 349 -11.89 -7.35 8.34
C ALA A 349 -11.09 -6.38 9.25
N VAL A 350 -10.39 -5.41 8.68
CA VAL A 350 -9.63 -4.39 9.43
C VAL A 350 -10.49 -3.13 9.62
N GLY A 351 -11.21 -2.72 8.57
CA GLY A 351 -12.12 -1.58 8.59
C GLY A 351 -13.19 -1.68 9.66
N THR A 352 -13.60 -2.88 10.01
CA THR A 352 -14.62 -3.14 11.04
C THR A 352 -14.11 -3.00 12.47
N LEU A 353 -12.79 -2.94 12.65
CA LEU A 353 -12.13 -2.72 13.95
C LEU A 353 -11.87 -1.23 14.21
N VAL A 354 -12.13 -0.38 13.23
CA VAL A 354 -11.88 1.07 13.30
C VAL A 354 -13.16 1.81 12.96
N ASP A 355 -13.63 2.66 13.85
CA ASP A 355 -14.84 3.45 13.62
C ASP A 355 -14.59 4.67 12.71
N SER A 356 -15.65 5.39 12.38
CA SER A 356 -15.60 6.58 11.51
C SER A 356 -14.78 7.74 12.04
N GLN A 357 -14.43 7.74 13.33
CA GLN A 357 -13.56 8.74 13.94
C GLN A 357 -12.10 8.28 14.00
N GLY A 358 -11.79 7.08 13.49
CA GLY A 358 -10.46 6.49 13.58
C GLY A 358 -10.20 5.75 14.89
N GLY A 359 -11.21 5.64 15.76
CA GLY A 359 -11.11 4.97 17.04
C GLY A 359 -11.08 3.45 16.90
N ALA A 360 -10.23 2.80 17.68
CA ALA A 360 -10.17 1.34 17.77
C ALA A 360 -11.42 0.79 18.47
N ARG A 361 -12.42 0.42 17.67
CA ARG A 361 -13.70 -0.08 18.18
C ARG A 361 -14.34 -1.00 17.14
N THR A 362 -14.59 -2.25 17.53
CA THR A 362 -15.38 -3.16 16.71
C THR A 362 -16.83 -2.68 16.65
N TRP A 363 -17.35 -2.48 15.45
CA TRP A 363 -18.72 -2.00 15.21
C TRP A 363 -19.60 -3.01 14.46
N TRP A 364 -19.09 -4.24 14.27
CA TRP A 364 -19.87 -5.41 13.84
C TRP A 364 -20.18 -6.34 15.01
N GLY A 365 -21.35 -6.98 14.94
CA GLY A 365 -21.68 -8.10 15.81
C GLY A 365 -21.14 -9.43 15.26
N PRO A 366 -21.31 -10.52 16.03
CA PRO A 366 -20.96 -11.87 15.59
C PRO A 366 -21.72 -12.31 14.33
N THR A 367 -22.97 -11.89 14.18
CA THR A 367 -23.81 -12.23 13.02
C THR A 367 -23.29 -11.59 11.74
N GLU A 368 -23.06 -10.27 11.74
CA GLU A 368 -22.50 -9.58 10.57
C GLU A 368 -21.12 -10.14 10.19
N SER A 369 -20.32 -10.49 11.20
CA SER A 369 -19.00 -11.13 10.98
C SER A 369 -19.12 -12.51 10.33
N ALA A 370 -20.14 -13.30 10.69
CA ALA A 370 -20.38 -14.62 10.11
C ALA A 370 -20.91 -14.50 8.67
N ASP A 371 -21.86 -13.60 8.43
CA ASP A 371 -22.42 -13.35 7.10
C ASP A 371 -21.35 -12.81 6.14
N TYR A 372 -20.51 -11.89 6.62
CA TYR A 372 -19.37 -11.40 5.86
C TYR A 372 -18.42 -12.52 5.46
N LYS A 373 -18.04 -13.40 6.41
CA LYS A 373 -17.18 -14.58 6.13
C LYS A 373 -17.84 -15.54 5.13
N SER A 374 -19.15 -15.74 5.24
CA SER A 374 -19.92 -16.58 4.31
C SER A 374 -19.88 -16.02 2.89
N LYS A 375 -20.12 -14.71 2.73
CA LYS A 375 -20.04 -14.04 1.43
C LYS A 375 -18.62 -14.09 0.83
N LEU A 376 -17.58 -13.88 1.65
CA LEU A 376 -16.18 -14.07 1.27
C LEU A 376 -15.89 -15.48 0.76
N SER A 377 -16.47 -16.51 1.39
CA SER A 377 -16.21 -17.89 1.01
C SER A 377 -16.73 -18.24 -0.39
N CYS A 378 -17.79 -17.58 -0.86
CA CYS A 378 -18.33 -17.79 -2.20
C CYS A 378 -17.28 -17.50 -3.29
N ASP A 379 -16.55 -16.39 -3.16
CA ASP A 379 -15.57 -15.96 -4.16
C ASP A 379 -14.47 -17.02 -4.38
N LEU A 380 -14.23 -17.83 -3.35
CA LEU A 380 -13.10 -18.75 -3.21
C LEU A 380 -13.41 -20.15 -3.75
N ASP A 381 -14.67 -20.57 -3.70
CA ASP A 381 -15.12 -21.82 -4.33
C ASP A 381 -15.23 -21.67 -5.86
N SER A 382 -15.32 -20.43 -6.36
CA SER A 382 -15.45 -20.13 -7.80
C SER A 382 -14.11 -20.10 -8.54
N THR A 383 -12.97 -20.21 -7.85
CA THR A 383 -11.70 -20.47 -8.51
C THR A 383 -11.65 -21.95 -8.85
N ASP A 384 -11.95 -22.29 -10.11
CA ASP A 384 -11.66 -23.61 -10.64
C ASP A 384 -10.24 -24.00 -10.24
N MET A 385 -10.14 -25.13 -9.55
CA MET A 385 -8.88 -25.77 -9.20
C MET A 385 -8.18 -26.16 -10.51
N VAL A 386 -7.36 -25.27 -11.04
CA VAL A 386 -6.28 -25.68 -11.92
C VAL A 386 -5.29 -26.40 -11.01
N GLU A 387 -5.32 -27.72 -11.05
CA GLU A 387 -4.35 -28.61 -10.43
C GLU A 387 -2.93 -28.23 -10.90
N GLY A 388 -2.27 -27.38 -10.13
CA GLY A 388 -0.84 -27.16 -10.13
C GLY A 388 -0.29 -27.61 -8.79
N ASN A 389 0.39 -28.75 -8.79
CA ASN A 389 1.03 -29.39 -7.63
C ASN A 389 1.53 -28.44 -6.53
N GLY A 390 1.01 -28.67 -5.30
CA GLY A 390 1.81 -28.55 -4.08
C GLY A 390 1.73 -27.23 -3.30
N SER A 391 1.26 -27.35 -2.06
CA SER A 391 1.32 -26.39 -0.94
C SER A 391 0.23 -25.31 -0.88
N SER A 392 -0.85 -25.62 -0.15
CA SER A 392 -1.70 -24.63 0.50
C SER A 392 -0.87 -23.90 1.57
N SER A 393 -0.23 -22.81 1.17
CA SER A 393 0.55 -21.95 2.07
C SER A 393 -0.31 -20.78 2.56
N ALA A 394 0.06 -20.19 3.71
CA ALA A 394 -0.58 -19.00 4.28
C ALA A 394 -0.65 -17.79 3.33
N GLY A 395 0.09 -17.81 2.20
CA GLY A 395 -0.04 -16.81 1.13
C GLY A 395 -1.39 -16.84 0.40
N ASP A 396 -2.05 -18.00 0.38
CA ASP A 396 -3.37 -18.17 -0.22
C ASP A 396 -4.42 -17.35 0.55
N THR A 397 -4.39 -17.32 1.88
CA THR A 397 -5.33 -16.51 2.68
C THR A 397 -5.14 -15.01 2.48
N ALA A 398 -3.91 -14.53 2.26
CA ALA A 398 -3.63 -13.12 1.98
C ALA A 398 -4.12 -12.69 0.58
N HIS A 399 -3.88 -13.51 -0.46
CA HIS A 399 -4.41 -13.25 -1.81
C HIS A 399 -5.94 -13.27 -1.84
N ARG A 400 -6.56 -14.12 -1.02
CA ARG A 400 -8.02 -14.24 -0.87
C ARG A 400 -8.65 -13.00 -0.23
N VAL A 401 -7.96 -12.37 0.72
CA VAL A 401 -8.37 -11.07 1.32
C VAL A 401 -8.20 -9.92 0.34
N GLU A 402 -7.23 -9.98 -0.57
CA GLU A 402 -7.00 -8.93 -1.58
C GLU A 402 -8.00 -8.97 -2.75
N LEU A 403 -8.54 -10.15 -3.11
CA LEU A 403 -9.53 -10.29 -4.18
C LEU A 403 -10.95 -9.86 -3.77
N PHE A 404 -11.28 -9.92 -2.47
CA PHE A 404 -12.60 -9.54 -1.95
C PHE A 404 -13.00 -8.08 -2.27
N PRO A 405 -12.12 -7.08 -2.10
CA PRO A 405 -12.42 -5.72 -2.53
C PRO A 405 -12.83 -5.58 -4.01
N HIS A 406 -12.60 -6.55 -4.89
CA HIS A 406 -12.85 -6.34 -6.32
C HIS A 406 -14.29 -6.64 -6.75
N VAL A 407 -14.92 -7.74 -6.31
CA VAL A 407 -16.28 -8.11 -6.75
C VAL A 407 -17.34 -7.11 -6.25
N PRO A 408 -17.56 -6.95 -4.92
CA PRO A 408 -18.51 -5.99 -4.38
C PRO A 408 -18.20 -4.54 -4.78
N ALA A 409 -16.93 -4.12 -4.81
CA ALA A 409 -16.62 -2.75 -5.19
C ALA A 409 -16.95 -2.48 -6.67
N LEU A 410 -16.63 -3.41 -7.57
CA LEU A 410 -16.93 -3.26 -8.99
C LEU A 410 -18.45 -3.30 -9.23
N GLU A 411 -19.19 -4.13 -8.51
CA GLU A 411 -20.66 -4.15 -8.57
C GLU A 411 -21.27 -2.82 -8.13
N ALA A 412 -20.87 -2.30 -6.97
CA ALA A 412 -21.34 -1.02 -6.47
C ALA A 412 -20.94 0.14 -7.39
N LEU A 413 -19.71 0.13 -7.91
CA LEU A 413 -19.22 1.13 -8.85
C LEU A 413 -19.96 1.09 -10.18
N TYR A 414 -20.27 -0.09 -10.70
CA TYR A 414 -21.04 -0.19 -11.94
C TYR A 414 -22.46 0.34 -11.75
N ARG A 415 -23.11 -0.01 -10.63
CA ARG A 415 -24.42 0.58 -10.26
C ARG A 415 -24.34 2.11 -10.17
N ALA A 416 -23.26 2.64 -9.58
CA ALA A 416 -22.97 4.08 -9.52
C ALA A 416 -22.86 4.71 -10.92
N TYR A 417 -22.09 4.08 -11.80
CA TYR A 417 -21.93 4.51 -13.18
C TYR A 417 -23.26 4.51 -13.96
N LYS A 418 -24.11 3.48 -13.78
CA LYS A 418 -25.45 3.44 -14.40
C LYS A 418 -26.41 4.49 -13.81
N HIS A 419 -26.35 4.75 -12.52
CA HIS A 419 -27.16 5.80 -11.90
C HIS A 419 -26.75 7.18 -12.44
N ALA A 420 -25.45 7.48 -12.45
CA ALA A 420 -24.92 8.75 -12.94
C ALA A 420 -25.23 9.01 -14.42
N THR A 421 -25.29 7.96 -15.25
CA THR A 421 -25.62 8.08 -16.67
C THR A 421 -27.12 8.22 -16.96
N THR A 422 -27.99 7.86 -16.01
CA THR A 422 -29.46 7.94 -16.17
C THR A 422 -30.08 9.15 -15.46
N SER A 423 -29.49 9.64 -14.37
CA SER A 423 -30.05 10.74 -13.55
C SER A 423 -29.85 12.14 -14.13
N ASN A 424 -29.14 12.28 -15.26
CA ASN A 424 -28.88 13.57 -15.92
C ASN A 424 -28.33 14.64 -14.95
N GLU A 425 -27.55 14.22 -13.93
CA GLU A 425 -26.90 15.04 -12.90
C GLU A 425 -25.79 15.97 -13.47
N GLY A 426 -26.05 16.63 -14.61
CA GLY A 426 -25.20 17.64 -15.21
C GLY A 426 -24.12 17.11 -16.17
N PHE A 427 -24.22 15.86 -16.62
CA PHE A 427 -23.21 15.25 -17.50
C PHE A 427 -23.84 14.75 -18.79
N SER A 428 -23.36 15.23 -19.93
CA SER A 428 -23.59 14.55 -21.19
C SER A 428 -23.00 13.14 -21.06
N VAL A 429 -23.80 12.12 -21.40
CA VAL A 429 -23.27 10.80 -21.75
C VAL A 429 -22.50 11.03 -23.04
N ASP A 430 -21.29 11.58 -22.93
CA ASP A 430 -20.45 11.82 -24.07
C ASP A 430 -19.97 10.45 -24.49
N VAL A 431 -20.70 9.88 -25.45
CA VAL A 431 -20.21 8.78 -26.28
C VAL A 431 -19.15 9.41 -27.16
N MET A 432 -18.01 9.80 -26.56
CA MET A 432 -16.79 9.96 -27.31
C MET A 432 -16.53 8.56 -27.85
N HIS A 433 -16.96 8.34 -29.09
CA HIS A 433 -16.62 7.14 -29.83
C HIS A 433 -15.10 7.17 -29.95
N LEU A 434 -14.46 6.37 -29.11
CA LEU A 434 -13.02 6.25 -29.09
C LEU A 434 -12.59 5.77 -30.48
N PRO A 435 -11.63 6.43 -31.13
CA PRO A 435 -11.18 6.00 -32.45
C PRO A 435 -10.75 4.53 -32.42
N ASN A 436 -11.29 3.71 -33.32
CA ASN A 436 -11.13 2.25 -33.41
C ASN A 436 -11.86 1.43 -32.31
N LEU A 437 -12.75 2.04 -31.54
CA LEU A 437 -13.67 1.35 -30.60
C LEU A 437 -15.12 1.82 -30.82
N GLU A 438 -15.45 2.31 -32.02
CA GLU A 438 -16.76 2.84 -32.37
C GLU A 438 -17.88 1.80 -32.22
N ASP A 439 -17.54 0.52 -32.39
CA ASP A 439 -18.44 -0.63 -32.27
C ASP A 439 -18.74 -1.01 -30.80
N TYR A 440 -18.04 -0.43 -29.83
CA TYR A 440 -18.24 -0.71 -28.42
C TYR A 440 -19.18 0.30 -27.74
N THR A 441 -20.09 -0.21 -26.94
CA THR A 441 -20.94 0.62 -26.06
C THR A 441 -20.14 1.19 -24.89
N ALA A 442 -20.65 2.26 -24.27
CA ALA A 442 -20.03 2.84 -23.07
C ALA A 442 -19.91 1.81 -21.92
N ASP A 443 -20.89 0.92 -21.77
CA ASP A 443 -20.86 -0.15 -20.76
C ASP A 443 -19.73 -1.15 -21.05
N GLN A 444 -19.52 -1.52 -22.32
CA GLN A 444 -18.39 -2.37 -22.71
C GLN A 444 -17.05 -1.66 -22.50
N VAL A 445 -16.95 -0.36 -22.84
CA VAL A 445 -15.74 0.45 -22.60
C VAL A 445 -15.40 0.52 -21.11
N PHE A 446 -16.38 0.62 -20.22
CA PHE A 446 -16.16 0.57 -18.76
C PHE A 446 -15.44 -0.73 -18.37
N PHE A 447 -15.96 -1.89 -18.81
CA PHE A 447 -15.38 -3.19 -18.44
C PHE A 447 -14.03 -3.45 -19.13
N LEU A 448 -13.86 -3.01 -20.38
CA LEU A 448 -12.58 -3.06 -21.09
C LEU A 448 -11.52 -2.21 -20.38
N THR A 449 -11.89 -1.00 -19.95
CA THR A 449 -10.97 -0.11 -19.23
C THR A 449 -10.55 -0.72 -17.90
N PHE A 450 -11.50 -1.31 -17.15
CA PHE A 450 -11.19 -2.04 -15.92
C PHE A 450 -10.12 -3.11 -16.13
N CYS A 451 -10.28 -4.00 -17.12
CA CYS A 451 -9.29 -5.04 -17.39
C CYS A 451 -7.99 -4.49 -17.95
N HIS A 452 -8.03 -3.40 -18.71
CA HIS A 452 -6.83 -2.74 -19.22
C HIS A 452 -5.90 -2.28 -18.07
N THR A 453 -6.47 -1.86 -16.93
CA THR A 453 -5.66 -1.38 -15.79
C THR A 453 -4.74 -2.44 -15.18
N VAL A 454 -5.06 -3.72 -15.36
CA VAL A 454 -4.27 -4.84 -14.82
C VAL A 454 -3.42 -5.54 -15.88
N CYS A 455 -3.47 -5.09 -17.14
CA CYS A 455 -2.68 -5.69 -18.21
C CYS A 455 -1.17 -5.55 -17.96
N THR A 456 -0.45 -6.63 -18.18
CA THR A 456 1.01 -6.73 -18.04
C THR A 456 1.65 -6.97 -19.41
N HIS A 457 2.94 -6.60 -19.57
CA HIS A 457 3.67 -6.79 -20.84
C HIS A 457 3.76 -8.28 -21.26
N LYS A 458 3.75 -9.19 -20.28
CA LYS A 458 3.64 -10.64 -20.51
C LYS A 458 2.40 -11.13 -19.80
N GLU A 459 1.73 -12.12 -20.36
CA GLU A 459 0.57 -12.74 -19.73
C GLU A 459 0.94 -13.19 -18.31
N ASP A 460 0.22 -12.62 -17.34
CA ASP A 460 0.36 -12.91 -15.92
C ASP A 460 -0.95 -13.55 -15.46
N PRO A 461 -0.95 -14.83 -15.04
CA PRO A 461 -2.14 -15.51 -14.56
C PRO A 461 -2.87 -14.76 -13.44
N GLU A 462 -2.14 -14.03 -12.58
CA GLU A 462 -2.75 -13.24 -11.51
C GLU A 462 -3.47 -12.01 -12.07
N ALA A 463 -2.88 -11.32 -13.06
CA ALA A 463 -3.54 -10.22 -13.76
C ALA A 463 -4.84 -10.68 -14.47
N VAL A 464 -4.78 -11.84 -15.12
CA VAL A 464 -5.95 -12.47 -15.77
C VAL A 464 -7.04 -12.76 -14.73
N LYS A 465 -6.66 -13.28 -13.56
CA LYS A 465 -7.59 -13.56 -12.45
C LYS A 465 -8.21 -12.28 -11.89
N LEU A 466 -7.43 -11.21 -11.71
CA LEU A 466 -7.89 -9.91 -11.21
C LEU A 466 -8.94 -9.26 -12.14
N CYS A 467 -8.82 -9.46 -13.45
CA CYS A 467 -9.82 -9.03 -14.43
C CYS A 467 -11.03 -9.98 -14.45
N ASN A 468 -10.81 -11.30 -14.59
CA ASN A 468 -11.90 -12.22 -14.88
C ASN A 468 -12.79 -12.55 -13.68
N LEU A 469 -12.23 -12.65 -12.47
CA LEU A 469 -12.98 -13.06 -11.28
C LEU A 469 -14.10 -12.07 -10.91
N PRO A 470 -13.88 -10.74 -10.91
CA PRO A 470 -14.96 -9.78 -10.71
C PRO A 470 -16.01 -9.83 -11.81
N LEU A 471 -15.57 -9.87 -13.08
CA LEU A 471 -16.48 -9.80 -14.23
C LEU A 471 -17.39 -11.02 -14.37
N LYS A 472 -16.89 -12.23 -14.14
CA LYS A 472 -17.73 -13.44 -14.22
C LYS A 472 -18.83 -13.46 -13.16
N ASN A 473 -18.64 -12.75 -12.04
CA ASN A 473 -19.63 -12.62 -10.97
C ASN A 473 -20.64 -11.48 -11.22
N LEU A 474 -20.40 -10.60 -12.18
CA LEU A 474 -21.31 -9.52 -12.55
C LEU A 474 -22.29 -9.98 -13.64
N ARG A 475 -23.59 -9.86 -13.38
CA ARG A 475 -24.61 -10.07 -14.41
C ARG A 475 -24.54 -9.02 -15.49
N SER A 476 -24.37 -7.76 -15.10
CA SER A 476 -24.30 -6.63 -16.03
C SER A 476 -23.13 -6.72 -17.03
N PHE A 477 -22.02 -7.38 -16.66
CA PHE A 477 -20.95 -7.69 -17.61
C PHE A 477 -21.42 -8.69 -18.67
N ALA A 478 -22.02 -9.80 -18.23
CA ALA A 478 -22.55 -10.81 -19.14
C ALA A 478 -23.63 -10.24 -20.07
N ASP A 479 -24.48 -9.33 -19.58
CA ASP A 479 -25.48 -8.64 -20.38
C ASP A 479 -24.82 -7.72 -21.42
N ALA A 480 -23.84 -6.90 -21.02
CA ALA A 480 -23.14 -5.97 -21.91
C ALA A 480 -22.38 -6.67 -23.06
N PHE A 481 -21.88 -7.89 -22.83
CA PHE A 481 -21.17 -8.69 -23.83
C PHE A 481 -21.98 -9.84 -24.41
N HIS A 482 -23.27 -9.94 -24.07
CA HIS A 482 -24.16 -11.03 -24.50
C HIS A 482 -23.58 -12.43 -24.25
N CYS A 483 -22.93 -12.63 -23.09
CA CYS A 483 -22.30 -13.90 -22.74
C CYS A 483 -23.38 -14.99 -22.48
N PRO A 484 -23.36 -16.15 -23.17
CA PRO A 484 -24.32 -17.22 -22.95
C PRO A 484 -24.26 -17.74 -21.51
N VAL A 485 -25.42 -18.06 -20.92
CA VAL A 485 -25.51 -18.66 -19.59
C VAL A 485 -24.73 -19.98 -19.56
N GLY A 486 -23.86 -20.16 -18.56
CA GLY A 486 -22.97 -21.32 -18.43
C GLY A 486 -21.64 -21.18 -19.17
N SER A 487 -21.40 -20.10 -19.91
CA SER A 487 -20.07 -19.81 -20.47
C SER A 487 -19.05 -19.46 -19.36
N PRO A 488 -17.73 -19.55 -19.62
CA PRO A 488 -16.71 -19.26 -18.60
C PRO A 488 -16.85 -17.89 -17.92
N MET A 489 -17.33 -16.89 -18.65
CA MET A 489 -17.55 -15.52 -18.14
C MET A 489 -19.01 -15.24 -17.73
N ASN A 490 -19.90 -16.24 -17.80
CA ASN A 490 -21.26 -16.16 -17.28
C ASN A 490 -21.68 -17.49 -16.60
N PRO A 491 -21.01 -17.89 -15.52
CA PRO A 491 -21.33 -19.12 -14.80
C PRO A 491 -22.72 -19.06 -14.16
N LEU A 492 -23.33 -20.23 -13.96
CA LEU A 492 -24.65 -20.37 -13.32
C LEU A 492 -24.64 -19.87 -11.87
N LYS A 493 -23.57 -20.19 -11.13
CA LYS A 493 -23.37 -19.73 -9.76
C LYS A 493 -22.49 -18.47 -9.79
N LYS A 494 -23.05 -17.34 -9.36
CA LYS A 494 -22.34 -16.08 -9.18
C LYS A 494 -22.29 -15.74 -7.69
N CYS A 495 -21.21 -15.11 -7.28
CA CYS A 495 -21.05 -14.57 -5.95
C CYS A 495 -21.50 -13.11 -5.96
N THR A 496 -22.54 -12.82 -5.18
CA THR A 496 -23.13 -11.49 -5.08
C THR A 496 -23.14 -11.04 -3.64
N PHE A 497 -22.74 -9.80 -3.44
CA PHE A 497 -22.68 -9.17 -2.12
C PHE A 497 -23.94 -8.35 -1.82
N PHE A 498 -24.56 -7.81 -2.87
CA PHE A 498 -25.73 -6.93 -2.81
C PHE A 498 -27.05 -7.62 -3.16
N GLU A 499 -27.02 -8.87 -3.59
CA GLU A 499 -28.23 -9.67 -3.82
C GLU A 499 -28.36 -10.77 -2.75
N SER A 500 -29.60 -11.03 -2.35
CA SER A 500 -29.98 -12.09 -1.42
C SER A 500 -30.00 -13.46 -2.08
#